data_AF-A0A4V1F9W6-F1
#
_entry.id   AF-A0A4V1F9W6-F1
#
_cell.length_a   1.000
_cell.length_b   1.000
_cell.length_c   1.000
_cell.angle_alpha   90.00
_cell.angle_beta   90.00
_cell.angle_gamma   90.00
#
_symmetry.space_group_name_H-M   'P 1'
#
loop_
_entity.id
_entity.type
_entity.pdbx_description
1 polymer ?
#
loop_
_entity_poly.entity_id
_entity_poly.type
_entity_poly.pdbx_seq_one_letter_code
_entity_poly.pdbx_strand_id
1 'polypeptide(L)'
;MNKTSALYYKDAYLNQVDTQISYVCRDESGLPYCLLNETVFYPQGGGQLGDRGYLMLPTAHTSPQKVKVATTKRKGDEIRHYLDIDDSEFSYLQELASQNVTAILDWSRRYHQMRIHSAVHLIHCVLEEVSEHSIPHPVRSPLSDDNGENHYNLLLDDIDANVLNMVTIKLNAFCTTGHEIHTESDAERRNGFRLWKCGKWVIPCGGTHIKNTRETGTIFSTLKVKKNMTRITLWLTDESG
;
A
#
# COMPACT_ATOMS: atom_id res chain seq x y z
N MET A 1 -17.63 -3.36 -19.77
CA MET A 1 -16.45 -4.08 -19.26
C MET A 1 -16.78 -4.61 -17.88
N ASN A 2 -16.33 -5.81 -17.54
CA ASN A 2 -16.52 -6.35 -16.20
C ASN A 2 -15.62 -5.59 -15.21
N LYS A 3 -16.11 -5.41 -13.97
CA LYS A 3 -15.34 -4.80 -12.90
C LYS A 3 -14.13 -5.67 -12.57
N THR A 4 -12.93 -5.08 -12.49
CA THR A 4 -11.71 -5.79 -12.09
C THR A 4 -11.84 -6.40 -10.70
N SER A 5 -11.55 -7.70 -10.59
CA SER A 5 -11.44 -8.44 -9.33
C SER A 5 -10.15 -8.06 -8.61
N ALA A 6 -10.27 -7.39 -7.46
CA ALA A 6 -9.15 -6.93 -6.64
C ALA A 6 -8.67 -8.04 -5.68
N LEU A 7 -7.72 -8.87 -6.12
CA LEU A 7 -7.27 -10.04 -5.36
C LEU A 7 -6.45 -9.68 -4.12
N TYR A 8 -5.82 -8.51 -4.10
CA TYR A 8 -5.10 -7.98 -2.94
C TYR A 8 -5.99 -7.80 -1.68
N TYR A 9 -7.32 -7.77 -1.82
CA TYR A 9 -8.25 -7.78 -0.69
C TYR A 9 -8.56 -9.17 -0.13
N LYS A 10 -8.27 -10.21 -0.90
CA LYS A 10 -8.42 -11.61 -0.48
C LYS A 10 -7.13 -12.12 0.15
N ASP A 11 -5.99 -11.86 -0.50
CA ASP A 11 -4.67 -12.16 0.03
C ASP A 11 -3.65 -11.12 -0.40
N ALA A 12 -3.16 -10.31 0.55
CA ALA A 12 -2.15 -9.29 0.29
C ALA A 12 -0.78 -9.89 -0.09
N TYR A 13 -0.57 -11.19 0.17
CA TYR A 13 0.68 -11.92 -0.12
C TYR A 13 0.67 -12.62 -1.48
N LEU A 14 -0.48 -12.62 -2.17
CA LEU A 14 -0.53 -13.11 -3.55
C LEU A 14 0.24 -12.14 -4.45
N ASN A 15 1.41 -12.58 -4.91
CA ASN A 15 2.35 -11.74 -5.66
C ASN A 15 2.25 -11.91 -7.18
N GLN A 16 1.51 -12.89 -7.66
CA GLN A 16 1.23 -13.09 -9.08
C GLN A 16 -0.14 -13.70 -9.34
N VAL A 17 -0.68 -13.48 -10.53
CA VAL A 17 -1.92 -14.12 -10.99
C VAL A 17 -1.95 -14.25 -12.51
N ASP A 18 -2.43 -15.38 -13.01
CA ASP A 18 -2.82 -15.53 -14.41
C ASP A 18 -4.18 -14.88 -14.64
N THR A 19 -4.23 -13.92 -15.55
CA THR A 19 -5.40 -13.05 -15.79
C THR A 19 -5.50 -12.73 -17.28
N GLN A 20 -6.44 -11.87 -17.66
CA GLN A 20 -6.60 -11.40 -19.04
C GLN A 20 -6.56 -9.89 -19.09
N ILE A 21 -5.94 -9.36 -20.15
CA ILE A 21 -6.02 -7.94 -20.48
C ILE A 21 -7.42 -7.67 -21.03
N SER A 22 -8.25 -6.94 -20.29
CA SER A 22 -9.62 -6.63 -20.71
C SER A 22 -9.68 -5.42 -21.63
N TYR A 23 -8.72 -4.49 -21.51
CA TYR A 23 -8.66 -3.27 -22.30
C TYR A 23 -7.28 -2.64 -22.25
N VAL A 24 -6.87 -1.99 -23.34
CA VAL A 24 -5.61 -1.23 -23.45
C VAL A 24 -5.94 0.13 -24.08
N CYS A 25 -5.51 1.21 -23.44
CA CYS A 25 -5.84 2.57 -23.86
C CYS A 25 -4.80 3.58 -23.38
N ARG A 26 -4.93 4.83 -23.82
CA ARG A 26 -4.19 5.97 -23.29
C ARG A 26 -5.16 6.83 -22.47
N ASP A 27 -4.66 7.40 -21.38
CA ASP A 27 -5.45 8.34 -20.60
C ASP A 27 -5.49 9.74 -21.25
N GLU A 28 -6.09 10.71 -20.58
CA GLU A 28 -6.27 12.06 -21.09
C GLU A 28 -4.94 12.80 -21.32
N SER A 29 -3.85 12.33 -20.70
CA SER A 29 -2.49 12.84 -20.88
C SER A 29 -1.66 12.05 -21.90
N GLY A 30 -2.26 11.04 -22.54
CA GLY A 30 -1.59 10.17 -23.49
C GLY A 30 -0.80 9.03 -22.85
N LEU A 31 -0.86 8.84 -21.52
CA LEU A 31 -0.12 7.76 -20.85
C LEU A 31 -0.80 6.41 -21.09
N PRO A 32 -0.05 5.38 -21.53
CA PRO A 32 -0.63 4.07 -21.81
C PRO A 32 -0.97 3.34 -20.50
N TYR A 33 -2.13 2.70 -20.48
CA TYR A 33 -2.56 1.84 -19.38
C TYR A 33 -3.34 0.63 -19.91
N CYS A 34 -3.45 -0.40 -19.06
CA CYS A 34 -4.37 -1.50 -19.30
C CYS A 34 -5.29 -1.76 -18.10
N LEU A 35 -6.40 -2.41 -18.39
CA LEU A 35 -7.32 -3.00 -17.42
C LEU A 35 -7.16 -4.51 -17.46
N LEU A 36 -7.25 -5.15 -16.29
CA LEU A 36 -7.18 -6.60 -16.14
C LEU A 36 -8.52 -7.11 -15.59
N ASN A 37 -8.88 -8.35 -15.91
CA ASN A 37 -10.06 -9.00 -15.32
C ASN A 37 -9.87 -9.22 -13.81
N GLU A 38 -8.70 -9.73 -13.42
CA GLU A 38 -8.27 -9.87 -12.02
C GLU A 38 -6.88 -9.28 -11.84
N THR A 39 -6.61 -8.68 -10.67
CA THR A 39 -5.32 -8.06 -10.40
C THR A 39 -4.85 -8.25 -8.96
N VAL A 40 -3.55 -8.52 -8.84
CA VAL A 40 -2.80 -8.46 -7.58
C VAL A 40 -2.28 -7.05 -7.27
N PHE A 41 -2.30 -6.13 -8.24
CA PHE A 41 -1.78 -4.76 -8.08
C PHE A 41 -2.76 -3.89 -7.30
N TYR A 42 -2.30 -3.33 -6.18
CA TYR A 42 -3.04 -2.36 -5.38
C TYR A 42 -2.92 -0.99 -6.06
N PRO A 43 -4.05 -0.32 -6.37
CA PRO A 43 -4.02 1.04 -6.86
C PRO A 43 -3.64 2.01 -5.74
N GLN A 44 -2.87 3.05 -6.07
CA GLN A 44 -2.53 4.11 -5.12
C GLN A 44 -3.77 4.62 -4.36
N GLY A 45 -3.67 4.67 -3.03
CA GLY A 45 -4.78 5.07 -2.16
C GLY A 45 -4.45 4.95 -0.67
N GLY A 46 -5.09 5.77 0.16
CA GLY A 46 -4.90 5.73 1.62
C GLY A 46 -3.48 6.10 2.08
N GLY A 47 -2.72 6.82 1.24
CA GLY A 47 -1.31 7.14 1.49
C GLY A 47 -0.32 6.14 0.90
N GLN A 48 -0.72 4.88 0.72
CA GLN A 48 0.10 3.84 0.10
C GLN A 48 0.26 4.08 -1.42
N LEU A 49 1.49 3.94 -1.91
CA LEU A 49 1.81 4.05 -3.32
C LEU A 49 1.24 2.87 -4.12
N GLY A 50 0.82 3.14 -5.36
CA GLY A 50 0.35 2.09 -6.26
C GLY A 50 1.46 1.11 -6.64
N ASP A 51 1.11 -0.14 -6.88
CA ASP A 51 2.12 -1.15 -7.18
C ASP A 51 2.73 -1.04 -8.55
N ARG A 52 3.93 -1.64 -8.63
CA ARG A 52 4.76 -1.81 -9.81
C ARG A 52 5.00 -3.30 -10.02
N GLY A 53 5.46 -3.64 -11.21
CA GLY A 53 5.72 -5.03 -11.58
C GLY A 53 5.70 -5.22 -13.07
N TYR A 54 5.28 -6.39 -13.53
CA TYR A 54 5.29 -6.77 -14.93
C TYR A 54 4.05 -7.56 -15.33
N LEU A 55 3.69 -7.49 -16.60
CA LEU A 55 2.81 -8.43 -17.27
C LEU A 55 3.69 -9.34 -18.14
N MET A 56 3.68 -10.64 -17.88
CA MET A 56 4.29 -11.63 -18.75
C MET A 56 3.31 -11.94 -19.87
N LEU A 57 3.74 -11.72 -21.11
CA LEU A 57 2.92 -11.97 -22.30
C LEU A 57 3.10 -13.41 -22.78
N PRO A 58 2.11 -14.01 -23.45
CA PRO A 58 2.28 -15.29 -24.13
C PRO A 58 3.45 -15.20 -25.11
N THR A 59 4.31 -16.23 -25.13
CA THR A 59 5.46 -16.27 -26.03
C THR A 59 5.01 -16.22 -27.49
N ALA A 60 5.29 -15.10 -28.16
CA ALA A 60 5.43 -15.02 -29.60
C ALA A 60 6.92 -14.89 -29.95
N HIS A 61 7.35 -15.51 -31.04
CA HIS A 61 8.78 -15.64 -31.42
C HIS A 61 9.52 -14.32 -31.71
N THR A 62 8.84 -13.16 -31.64
CA THR A 62 9.35 -11.87 -32.15
C THR A 62 9.05 -10.64 -31.26
N SER A 63 8.45 -10.80 -30.07
CA SER A 63 7.94 -9.68 -29.25
C SER A 63 8.47 -9.68 -27.81
N PRO A 64 8.43 -8.53 -27.08
CA PRO A 64 8.89 -8.46 -25.69
C PRO A 64 8.15 -9.47 -24.80
N GLN A 65 8.91 -10.25 -24.04
CA GLN A 65 8.38 -11.30 -23.16
C GLN A 65 7.65 -10.74 -21.94
N LYS A 66 7.88 -9.47 -21.60
CA LYS A 66 7.26 -8.81 -20.45
C LYS A 66 7.08 -7.32 -20.69
N VAL A 67 6.00 -6.79 -20.14
CA VAL A 67 5.65 -5.37 -20.16
C VAL A 67 5.71 -4.82 -18.74
N LYS A 68 6.34 -3.67 -18.53
CA LYS A 68 6.50 -3.08 -17.21
C LYS A 68 5.25 -2.27 -16.82
N VAL A 69 4.76 -2.55 -15.62
CA VAL A 69 3.74 -1.73 -14.94
C VAL A 69 4.46 -0.74 -14.03
N ALA A 70 4.44 0.54 -14.39
CA ALA A 70 5.14 1.61 -13.67
C ALA A 70 4.41 2.07 -12.39
N THR A 71 3.08 1.99 -12.40
CA THR A 71 2.23 2.29 -11.25
C THR A 71 0.81 1.82 -11.51
N THR A 72 0.03 1.64 -10.45
CA THR A 72 -1.39 1.29 -10.53
C THR A 72 -2.21 2.37 -9.86
N LYS A 73 -3.28 2.84 -10.50
CA LYS A 73 -4.15 3.90 -9.95
C LYS A 73 -5.62 3.58 -10.16
N ARG A 74 -6.46 4.07 -9.25
CA ARG A 74 -7.91 4.00 -9.39
C ARG A 74 -8.45 5.25 -10.08
N LYS A 75 -9.32 5.07 -11.08
CA LYS A 75 -10.04 6.16 -11.78
C LYS A 75 -11.51 5.76 -11.90
N GLY A 76 -12.38 6.38 -11.09
CA GLY A 76 -13.73 5.88 -10.90
C GLY A 76 -13.71 4.43 -10.40
N ASP A 77 -14.38 3.54 -11.11
CA ASP A 77 -14.42 2.10 -10.80
C ASP A 77 -13.26 1.29 -11.42
N GLU A 78 -12.44 1.92 -12.26
CA GLU A 78 -11.34 1.26 -12.97
C GLU A 78 -10.07 1.19 -12.13
N ILE A 79 -9.38 0.04 -12.18
CA ILE A 79 -8.01 -0.12 -11.72
C ILE A 79 -7.11 -0.08 -12.95
N ARG A 80 -6.51 1.09 -13.19
CA ARG A 80 -5.62 1.33 -14.34
C ARG A 80 -4.18 0.96 -13.99
N HIS A 81 -3.60 0.05 -14.76
CA HIS A 81 -2.19 -0.35 -14.66
C HIS A 81 -1.42 0.45 -15.71
N TYR A 82 -0.71 1.49 -15.28
CA TYR A 82 0.04 2.36 -16.16
C TYR A 82 1.33 1.69 -16.61
N LEU A 83 1.56 1.71 -17.92
CA LEU A 83 2.61 0.94 -18.57
C LEU A 83 3.78 1.84 -18.95
N ASP A 84 4.99 1.29 -18.88
CA ASP A 84 6.23 1.92 -19.33
C ASP A 84 6.65 1.25 -20.64
N ILE A 85 6.05 1.70 -21.74
CA ILE A 85 6.13 1.08 -23.08
C ILE A 85 6.12 2.13 -24.19
N ASP A 86 6.67 1.77 -25.35
CA ASP A 86 6.60 2.58 -26.57
C ASP A 86 5.33 2.34 -27.41
N ASP A 87 5.19 3.06 -28.54
CA ASP A 87 4.02 2.95 -29.44
C ASP A 87 3.90 1.58 -30.14
N SER A 88 5.03 0.91 -30.39
CA SER A 88 5.05 -0.41 -31.02
C SER A 88 4.55 -1.48 -30.04
N GLU A 89 5.03 -1.42 -28.80
CA GLU A 89 4.58 -2.27 -27.70
C GLU A 89 3.12 -2.01 -27.34
N PHE A 90 2.70 -0.74 -27.36
CA PHE A 90 1.30 -0.37 -27.15
C PHE A 90 0.38 -1.00 -28.20
N SER A 91 0.74 -0.88 -29.48
CA SER A 91 -0.02 -1.45 -30.59
C SER A 91 -0.11 -2.98 -30.46
N TYR A 92 1.02 -3.63 -30.14
CA TYR A 92 1.06 -5.07 -29.89
C TYR A 92 0.15 -5.50 -28.72
N LEU A 93 0.15 -4.76 -27.61
CA LEU A 93 -0.75 -5.04 -26.49
C LEU A 93 -2.23 -4.86 -26.83
N GLN A 94 -2.58 -3.93 -27.71
CA GLN A 94 -3.95 -3.79 -28.20
C GLN A 94 -4.40 -5.02 -28.97
N GLU A 95 -3.53 -5.61 -29.79
CA GLU A 95 -3.80 -6.88 -30.50
C GLU A 95 -3.94 -8.07 -29.54
N LEU A 96 -3.22 -8.04 -28.40
CA LEU A 96 -3.30 -9.04 -27.34
C LEU A 96 -4.49 -8.83 -26.37
N ALA A 97 -5.38 -7.87 -26.61
CA ALA A 97 -6.57 -7.74 -25.77
C ALA A 97 -7.37 -9.07 -25.74
N SER A 98 -7.85 -9.44 -24.56
CA SER A 98 -8.48 -10.73 -24.23
C SER A 98 -7.55 -11.95 -24.18
N GLN A 99 -6.24 -11.79 -24.40
CA GLN A 99 -5.27 -12.87 -24.18
C GLN A 99 -4.91 -13.03 -22.71
N ASN A 100 -4.53 -14.26 -22.34
CA ASN A 100 -4.03 -14.57 -21.01
C ASN A 100 -2.64 -13.95 -20.82
N VAL A 101 -2.40 -13.35 -19.66
CA VAL A 101 -1.12 -12.81 -19.22
C VAL A 101 -0.89 -13.18 -17.76
N THR A 102 0.36 -13.26 -17.33
CA THR A 102 0.67 -13.38 -15.89
C THR A 102 1.04 -12.00 -15.34
N ALA A 103 0.23 -11.49 -14.43
CA ALA A 103 0.46 -10.25 -13.71
C ALA A 103 1.34 -10.54 -12.48
N ILE A 104 2.53 -9.95 -12.41
CA ILE A 104 3.55 -10.21 -11.36
C ILE A 104 3.93 -8.90 -10.69
N LEU A 105 3.88 -8.85 -9.35
CA LEU A 105 4.31 -7.70 -8.56
C LEU A 105 5.83 -7.60 -8.47
N ASP A 106 6.33 -6.38 -8.37
CA ASP A 106 7.57 -6.13 -7.63
C ASP A 106 7.31 -6.40 -6.14
N TRP A 107 7.54 -7.66 -5.74
CA TRP A 107 7.20 -8.14 -4.40
C TRP A 107 8.00 -7.43 -3.32
N SER A 108 9.30 -7.16 -3.55
CA SER A 108 10.14 -6.46 -2.58
C SER A 108 9.54 -5.10 -2.22
N ARG A 109 9.16 -4.33 -3.25
CA ARG A 109 8.51 -3.04 -3.05
C ARG A 109 7.15 -3.17 -2.37
N ARG A 110 6.29 -4.09 -2.81
CA ARG A 110 4.97 -4.32 -2.18
C ARG A 110 5.12 -4.65 -0.70
N TYR A 111 5.97 -5.60 -0.38
CA TYR A 111 6.19 -6.06 1.00
C TYR A 111 6.74 -4.92 1.87
N HIS A 112 7.69 -4.14 1.36
CA HIS A 112 8.18 -2.94 2.05
C HIS A 112 7.06 -1.92 2.33
N GLN A 113 6.19 -1.65 1.35
CA GLN A 113 5.03 -0.78 1.54
C GLN A 113 4.05 -1.32 2.60
N MET A 114 3.77 -2.63 2.61
CA MET A 114 2.91 -3.27 3.63
C MET A 114 3.47 -3.10 5.04
N ARG A 115 4.81 -3.19 5.19
CA ARG A 115 5.49 -2.98 6.46
C ARG A 115 5.39 -1.54 6.94
N ILE A 116 5.69 -0.57 6.08
CA ILE A 116 5.57 0.87 6.40
C ILE A 116 4.11 1.17 6.78
N HIS A 117 3.15 0.70 5.98
CA HIS A 117 1.74 0.99 6.21
C HIS A 117 1.26 0.47 7.57
N SER A 118 1.69 -0.74 7.93
CA SER A 118 1.35 -1.32 9.23
C SER A 118 2.04 -0.57 10.38
N ALA A 119 3.30 -0.18 10.22
CA ALA A 119 4.02 0.63 11.22
C ALA A 119 3.38 2.01 11.43
N VAL A 120 2.85 2.64 10.38
CA VAL A 120 2.14 3.92 10.44
C VAL A 120 0.85 3.84 11.27
N HIS A 121 0.11 2.72 11.20
CA HIS A 121 -1.02 2.48 12.09
C HIS A 121 -0.58 2.20 13.52
N LEU A 122 0.39 1.31 13.69
CA LEU A 122 0.85 0.89 15.00
C LEU A 122 1.44 2.05 15.80
N ILE A 123 2.23 2.94 15.18
CA ILE A 123 2.80 4.09 15.90
C ILE A 123 1.72 5.05 16.40
N HIS A 124 0.63 5.24 15.65
CA HIS A 124 -0.50 6.05 16.12
C HIS A 124 -1.18 5.38 17.33
N CYS A 125 -1.40 4.07 17.27
CA CYS A 125 -2.02 3.31 18.36
C CYS A 125 -1.17 3.33 19.65
N VAL A 126 0.15 3.12 19.52
CA VAL A 126 1.08 3.13 20.66
C VAL A 126 1.25 4.54 21.20
N LEU A 127 1.18 5.57 20.34
CA LEU A 127 1.17 6.97 20.77
C LEU A 127 -0.01 7.25 21.71
N GLU A 128 -1.24 6.88 21.35
CA GLU A 128 -2.40 7.03 22.25
C GLU A 128 -2.21 6.29 23.59
N GLU A 129 -1.64 5.08 23.56
CA GLU A 129 -1.40 4.34 24.80
C GLU A 129 -0.39 5.01 25.73
N VAL A 130 0.71 5.54 25.19
CA VAL A 130 1.75 6.18 25.99
C VAL A 130 1.29 7.54 26.52
N SER A 131 0.44 8.23 25.75
CA SER A 131 -0.11 9.55 26.12
C SER A 131 -1.31 9.42 27.07
N GLU A 132 -1.84 8.21 27.26
CA GLU A 132 -2.98 7.89 28.12
C GLU A 132 -4.26 8.66 27.79
N HIS A 133 -4.39 9.15 26.55
CA HIS A 133 -5.59 9.78 26.04
C HIS A 133 -5.77 9.51 24.55
N SER A 134 -6.98 9.74 24.04
CA SER A 134 -7.24 9.60 22.61
C SER A 134 -6.64 10.76 21.83
N ILE A 135 -6.02 10.44 20.71
CA ILE A 135 -5.43 11.37 19.76
C ILE A 135 -6.24 11.29 18.48
N PRO A 136 -6.69 12.42 17.91
CA PRO A 136 -7.39 12.40 16.63
C PRO A 136 -6.56 11.67 15.57
N HIS A 137 -7.23 10.84 14.75
CA HIS A 137 -6.55 10.16 13.66
C HIS A 137 -5.80 11.15 12.75
N PRO A 138 -4.63 10.76 12.20
CA PRO A 138 -3.91 11.59 11.26
C PRO A 138 -4.81 12.04 10.10
N VAL A 139 -4.72 13.32 9.74
CA VAL A 139 -5.47 13.85 8.58
C VAL A 139 -4.94 13.28 7.26
N ARG A 140 -3.65 12.89 7.25
CA ARG A 140 -2.97 12.22 6.14
C ARG A 140 -1.88 11.32 6.68
N SER A 141 -1.69 10.20 6.02
CA SER A 141 -0.57 9.29 6.29
C SER A 141 0.15 8.88 5.01
N PRO A 142 0.91 9.78 4.37
CA PRO A 142 1.59 9.45 3.11
C PRO A 142 2.70 8.43 3.32
N LEU A 143 2.84 7.52 2.38
CA LEU A 143 3.97 6.59 2.27
C LEU A 143 4.83 6.98 1.07
N SER A 144 6.13 6.88 1.23
CA SER A 144 7.13 6.96 0.17
C SER A 144 7.81 5.60 -0.03
N ASP A 145 8.74 5.51 -0.98
CA ASP A 145 9.56 4.30 -1.14
C ASP A 145 10.52 4.09 0.06
N ASP A 146 10.75 5.12 0.91
CA ASP A 146 11.72 5.08 2.03
C ASP A 146 11.07 5.13 3.44
N ASN A 147 9.90 5.75 3.56
CA ASN A 147 9.32 6.10 4.86
C ASN A 147 7.79 6.21 4.86
N GLY A 148 7.22 6.30 6.05
CA GLY A 148 5.82 6.66 6.28
C GLY A 148 5.70 7.87 7.18
N GLU A 149 4.64 8.66 7.01
CA GLU A 149 4.37 9.81 7.88
C GLU A 149 2.95 9.74 8.45
N ASN A 150 2.75 10.33 9.63
CA ASN A 150 1.44 10.68 10.19
C ASN A 150 1.39 12.20 10.37
N HIS A 151 0.41 12.84 9.73
CA HIS A 151 0.21 14.29 9.80
C HIS A 151 -1.02 14.56 10.67
N TYR A 152 -0.82 15.26 11.79
CA TYR A 152 -1.88 15.69 12.69
C TYR A 152 -2.09 17.19 12.54
N ASN A 153 -3.33 17.63 12.29
CA ASN A 153 -3.66 19.05 12.15
C ASN A 153 -3.94 19.72 13.51
N LEU A 154 -3.12 19.39 14.49
CA LEU A 154 -3.12 19.98 15.83
C LEU A 154 -1.72 19.88 16.42
N LEU A 155 -1.49 20.66 17.47
CA LEU A 155 -0.34 20.50 18.34
C LEU A 155 -0.63 19.39 19.34
N LEU A 156 0.27 18.43 19.41
CA LEU A 156 0.29 17.41 20.44
C LEU A 156 1.24 17.92 21.52
N ASP A 157 0.78 18.86 22.34
CA ASP A 157 1.62 19.65 23.25
C ASP A 157 2.31 18.79 24.32
N ASP A 158 1.75 17.62 24.60
CA ASP A 158 2.27 16.59 25.50
C ASP A 158 3.25 15.62 24.82
N ILE A 159 3.38 15.67 23.49
CA ILE A 159 4.24 14.77 22.71
C ILE A 159 5.48 15.54 22.27
N ASP A 160 6.54 15.39 23.06
CA ASP A 160 7.88 15.85 22.70
C ASP A 160 8.75 14.70 22.11
N ALA A 161 10.04 14.99 21.88
CA ALA A 161 10.98 13.99 21.38
C ALA A 161 11.23 12.83 22.37
N ASN A 162 11.13 13.07 23.67
CA ASN A 162 11.32 12.03 24.69
C ASN A 162 10.12 11.08 24.71
N VAL A 163 8.91 11.62 24.64
CA VAL A 163 7.68 10.83 24.54
C VAL A 163 7.68 10.01 23.26
N LEU A 164 8.02 10.61 22.12
CA LEU A 164 8.13 9.86 20.87
C LEU A 164 9.19 8.74 20.94
N ASN A 165 10.32 8.97 21.62
CA ASN A 165 11.31 7.93 21.82
C ASN A 165 10.77 6.75 22.65
N MET A 166 10.01 7.03 23.72
CA MET A 166 9.33 5.99 24.52
C MET A 166 8.31 5.22 23.68
N VAL A 167 7.52 5.92 22.86
CA VAL A 167 6.57 5.32 21.91
C VAL A 167 7.28 4.37 20.96
N THR A 168 8.41 4.78 20.39
CA THR A 168 9.16 3.96 19.42
C THR A 168 9.83 2.75 20.06
N ILE A 169 10.35 2.86 21.29
CA ILE A 169 10.85 1.72 22.05
C ILE A 169 9.70 0.73 22.34
N LYS A 170 8.57 1.22 22.84
CA LYS A 170 7.40 0.39 23.16
C LYS A 170 6.82 -0.27 21.90
N LEU A 171 6.79 0.44 20.77
CA LEU A 171 6.35 -0.07 19.49
C LEU A 171 7.26 -1.19 18.98
N ASN A 172 8.58 -1.01 19.01
CA ASN A 172 9.51 -2.07 18.63
C ASN A 172 9.35 -3.30 19.52
N ALA A 173 9.24 -3.12 20.84
CA ALA A 173 8.96 -4.22 21.76
C ALA A 173 7.65 -4.94 21.41
N PHE A 174 6.57 -4.20 21.16
CA PHE A 174 5.30 -4.76 20.69
C PHE A 174 5.43 -5.49 19.35
N CYS A 175 6.25 -5.01 18.41
CA CYS A 175 6.43 -5.70 17.15
C CYS A 175 7.10 -7.07 17.33
N THR A 176 8.12 -7.16 18.20
CA THR A 176 8.86 -8.41 18.45
C THR A 176 8.02 -9.52 19.08
N THR A 177 6.96 -9.21 19.84
CA THR A 177 6.06 -10.21 20.41
C THR A 177 5.25 -10.94 19.32
N GLY A 178 5.01 -10.31 18.17
CA GLY A 178 4.42 -10.93 16.99
C GLY A 178 2.91 -11.07 17.04
N HIS A 179 2.21 -9.95 17.13
CA HIS A 179 0.76 -9.90 17.08
C HIS A 179 0.26 -10.05 15.64
N GLU A 180 -0.86 -10.75 15.49
CA GLU A 180 -1.52 -10.88 14.19
C GLU A 180 -2.19 -9.57 13.77
N ILE A 181 -2.07 -9.28 12.48
CA ILE A 181 -2.72 -8.19 11.80
C ILE A 181 -3.71 -8.78 10.81
N HIS A 182 -4.97 -8.36 10.93
CA HIS A 182 -6.07 -8.83 10.10
C HIS A 182 -6.70 -7.66 9.35
N THR A 183 -7.14 -7.89 8.11
CA THR A 183 -7.98 -6.93 7.39
C THR A 183 -9.24 -7.61 6.90
N GLU A 184 -10.38 -6.94 7.05
CA GLU A 184 -11.68 -7.46 6.65
C GLU A 184 -12.57 -6.37 6.06
N SER A 185 -13.64 -6.77 5.39
CA SER A 185 -14.64 -5.82 4.91
C SER A 185 -15.49 -5.34 6.09
N ASP A 186 -15.72 -4.04 6.16
CA ASP A 186 -16.63 -3.45 7.13
C ASP A 186 -18.08 -3.72 6.70
N ALA A 187 -18.75 -4.66 7.38
CA ALA A 187 -20.11 -5.06 7.04
C ALA A 187 -21.15 -3.97 7.35
N GLU A 188 -20.85 -3.03 8.25
CA GLU A 188 -21.77 -1.98 8.68
C GLU A 188 -21.72 -0.77 7.73
N ARG A 189 -20.58 -0.53 7.09
CA ARG A 189 -20.39 0.59 6.16
C ARG A 189 -20.58 0.18 4.70
N ARG A 190 -21.53 0.84 4.03
CA ARG A 190 -21.72 0.73 2.58
C ARG A 190 -20.47 1.21 1.83
N ASN A 191 -20.30 0.78 0.57
CA ASN A 191 -19.23 1.19 -0.37
C ASN A 191 -17.85 0.52 -0.19
N GLY A 192 -17.77 -0.65 0.44
CA GLY A 192 -16.53 -1.44 0.44
C GLY A 192 -15.44 -0.89 1.35
N PHE A 193 -15.83 -0.22 2.44
CA PHE A 193 -14.91 0.09 3.53
C PHE A 193 -14.29 -1.19 4.10
N ARG A 194 -13.09 -1.06 4.63
CA ARG A 194 -12.35 -2.16 5.23
C ARG A 194 -11.78 -1.71 6.57
N LEU A 195 -11.62 -2.68 7.46
CA LEU A 195 -11.06 -2.50 8.79
C LEU A 195 -9.72 -3.21 8.84
N TRP A 196 -8.74 -2.53 9.41
CA TRP A 196 -7.47 -3.08 9.86
C TRP A 196 -7.56 -3.32 11.37
N LYS A 197 -7.10 -4.48 11.82
CA LYS A 197 -7.17 -4.91 13.23
C LYS A 197 -5.83 -5.47 13.69
N CYS A 198 -5.42 -5.09 14.89
CA CYS A 198 -4.24 -5.67 15.56
C CYS A 198 -4.47 -5.64 17.08
N GLY A 199 -4.64 -6.80 17.69
CA GLY A 199 -5.00 -6.91 19.10
C GLY A 199 -6.31 -6.16 19.40
N LYS A 200 -6.25 -5.13 20.24
CA LYS A 200 -7.41 -4.31 20.62
C LYS A 200 -7.69 -3.15 19.66
N TRP A 201 -6.78 -2.84 18.75
CA TRP A 201 -6.89 -1.67 17.88
C TRP A 201 -7.63 -2.02 16.59
N VAL A 202 -8.49 -1.10 16.16
CA VAL A 202 -9.27 -1.18 14.93
C VAL A 202 -9.18 0.16 14.21
N ILE A 203 -8.72 0.18 12.96
CA ILE A 203 -8.61 1.39 12.14
C ILE A 203 -9.30 1.15 10.79
N PRO A 204 -10.20 2.02 10.32
CA PRO A 204 -10.68 1.97 8.94
C PRO A 204 -9.53 2.15 7.96
N CYS A 205 -9.17 1.10 7.22
CA CYS A 205 -8.11 1.13 6.24
C CYS A 205 -8.37 0.13 5.11
N GLY A 206 -8.22 0.59 3.87
CA GLY A 206 -8.37 -0.20 2.66
C GLY A 206 -7.05 -0.53 1.96
N GLY A 207 -5.90 -0.36 2.61
CA GLY A 207 -4.60 -0.70 2.05
C GLY A 207 -4.20 -2.16 2.28
N THR A 208 -2.96 -2.50 1.91
CA THR A 208 -2.38 -3.82 2.14
C THR A 208 -1.45 -3.79 3.35
N HIS A 209 -1.50 -4.83 4.18
CA HIS A 209 -0.76 -4.92 5.44
C HIS A 209 -0.08 -6.27 5.59
N ILE A 210 1.03 -6.28 6.34
CA ILE A 210 1.66 -7.51 6.81
C ILE A 210 0.71 -8.29 7.72
N LYS A 211 0.89 -9.61 7.84
CA LYS A 211 0.04 -10.49 8.66
C LYS A 211 0.48 -10.55 10.11
N ASN A 212 1.73 -10.22 10.41
CA ASN A 212 2.27 -10.27 11.76
C ASN A 212 3.20 -9.09 12.04
N THR A 213 3.11 -8.50 13.24
CA THR A 213 3.93 -7.34 13.61
C THR A 213 5.43 -7.60 13.60
N ARG A 214 5.89 -8.86 13.70
CA ARG A 214 7.33 -9.19 13.57
C ARG A 214 7.89 -8.85 12.18
N GLU A 215 7.02 -8.80 11.18
CA GLU A 215 7.40 -8.48 9.81
C GLU A 215 7.76 -7.00 9.63
N THR A 216 7.47 -6.10 10.58
CA THR A 216 7.81 -4.68 10.45
C THR A 216 9.31 -4.43 10.31
N GLY A 217 10.14 -5.25 10.96
CA GLY A 217 11.54 -4.91 11.25
C GLY A 217 11.65 -3.82 12.33
N THR A 218 12.82 -3.21 12.44
CA THR A 218 13.10 -2.17 13.43
C THR A 218 12.59 -0.82 12.96
N ILE A 219 11.86 -0.13 13.81
CA ILE A 219 11.20 1.16 13.52
C ILE A 219 12.01 2.30 14.16
N PHE A 220 12.28 3.34 13.37
CA PHE A 220 12.82 4.62 13.81
C PHE A 220 11.80 5.71 13.55
N SER A 221 11.75 6.73 14.40
CA SER A 221 10.78 7.82 14.25
C SER A 221 11.36 9.18 14.59
N THR A 222 10.85 10.24 13.94
CA THR A 222 11.12 11.63 14.31
C THR A 222 9.84 12.44 14.40
N LEU A 223 9.87 13.46 15.25
CA LEU A 223 8.80 14.43 15.42
C LEU A 223 9.20 15.75 14.77
N LYS A 224 8.28 16.39 14.06
CA LYS A 224 8.43 17.79 13.62
C LYS A 224 7.13 18.54 13.86
N VAL A 225 7.24 19.61 14.63
CA VAL A 225 6.13 20.56 14.84
C VAL A 225 6.36 21.78 13.95
N LYS A 226 5.35 22.18 13.20
CA LYS A 226 5.38 23.42 12.41
C LYS A 226 4.01 24.09 12.41
N LYS A 227 3.94 25.33 12.92
CA LYS A 227 2.68 26.06 13.12
C LYS A 227 1.73 25.21 13.99
N ASN A 228 0.57 24.81 13.46
CA ASN A 228 -0.44 24.01 14.16
C ASN A 228 -0.48 22.56 13.66
N MET A 229 0.66 22.03 13.22
CA MET A 229 0.76 20.70 12.65
C MET A 229 1.90 19.93 13.30
N THR A 230 1.55 18.78 13.87
CA THR A 230 2.51 17.77 14.32
C THR A 230 2.68 16.72 13.24
N ARG A 231 3.93 16.43 12.88
CA ARG A 231 4.28 15.37 11.93
C ARG A 231 5.18 14.35 12.60
N ILE A 232 4.78 13.10 12.53
CA ILE A 232 5.63 11.96 12.91
C ILE A 232 6.06 11.28 11.62
N THR A 233 7.36 11.15 11.37
CA THR A 233 7.92 10.40 10.24
C THR A 233 8.59 9.16 10.79
N LEU A 234 8.40 8.00 10.15
CA LEU A 234 9.01 6.72 10.52
C LEU A 234 9.73 6.04 9.36
N TRP A 235 10.79 5.30 9.70
CA TRP A 235 11.58 4.48 8.79
C TRP A 235 11.71 3.07 9.35
N LEU A 236 11.99 2.12 8.45
CA LEU A 236 12.18 0.72 8.79
C LEU A 236 13.58 0.26 8.39
N THR A 237 14.17 -0.62 9.19
CA THR A 237 15.36 -1.39 8.80
C THR A 237 15.13 -2.87 9.03
N ASP A 238 15.83 -3.70 8.26
CA ASP A 238 15.83 -5.16 8.42
C ASP A 238 16.78 -5.62 9.53
N GLU A 239 17.57 -4.70 10.08
CA GLU A 239 18.52 -4.96 11.16
C GLU A 239 17.81 -4.93 12.51
N SER A 240 17.64 -6.10 13.11
CA SER A 240 17.71 -6.23 14.56
C SER A 240 19.14 -5.86 14.96
N GLY A 241 19.33 -4.66 15.51
CA GLY A 241 20.62 -4.22 16.04
C GLY A 241 21.20 -5.17 17.09
#